data_AF-A0A1S9AL25-F1
#
_entry.id   AF-A0A1S9AL25-F1
#
_cell.length_a   1.000
_cell.length_b   1.000
_cell.length_c   1.000
_cell.angle_alpha   90.00
_cell.angle_beta   90.00
_cell.angle_gamma   90.00
#
_symmetry.space_group_name_H-M   'P 1'
#
loop_
_entity.id
_entity.type
_entity.pdbx_description
1 polymer ?
#
loop_
_entity_poly.entity_id
_entity_poly.type
_entity_poly.pdbx_seq_one_letter_code
_entity_poly.pdbx_strand_id
1 'polypeptide(L)'
;MSIGSFIKKQFLDVLQWNEETEGVLAWRHPMEDYEIQNGATLVVRESQIAVFVDEGRIADVFGPGTHRLTTNTLPVLTNLKNWDKLFASPFKSDVYFFSTRVQTGRKWGTTQPVTIRDKDFDMIRVRAFGMYSYRIADPRLFFKEISGTRAAYTRDEVEDQLRGLMLATMANSLGASNIAFLDMAANQTLMAQQIRGDLAAAFARYGVGLDEFNVTSVSLPEELQAALDQRISAGMKASLGADKMGNFTQFQVASSIPLAAQNEGGLAGIGAGAGAGIAIGQAMAQGMSGAFAPPQAPAAQAAPAAPAPGGESIEDRLAKLNGLLDKGLISQADYDGTKAELLKKLIG
;
A
#
# COMPACT_ATOMS: atom_id res chain seq x y z
N MET A 1 -48.22 -40.97 12.30
CA MET A 1 -46.83 -41.36 12.61
C MET A 1 -46.68 -42.84 12.28
N SER A 2 -46.17 -43.15 11.10
CA SER A 2 -46.06 -44.53 10.59
C SER A 2 -44.75 -45.16 11.04
N ILE A 3 -44.80 -46.42 11.47
CA ILE A 3 -43.65 -47.25 11.89
C ILE A 3 -42.56 -47.31 10.79
N GLY A 4 -42.92 -47.09 9.52
CA GLY A 4 -41.99 -46.99 8.40
C GLY A 4 -41.07 -45.76 8.41
N SER A 5 -41.43 -44.66 9.09
CA SER A 5 -40.54 -43.50 9.26
C SER A 5 -39.52 -43.71 10.38
N PHE A 6 -39.76 -44.70 11.27
CA PHE A 6 -38.88 -45.01 12.39
C PHE A 6 -37.73 -45.94 11.97
N ILE A 7 -37.98 -46.85 11.01
CA ILE A 7 -36.98 -47.81 10.52
C ILE A 7 -36.06 -47.20 9.44
N LYS A 8 -36.51 -46.18 8.70
CA LYS A 8 -35.67 -45.44 7.75
C LYS A 8 -34.72 -44.43 8.41
N LYS A 9 -34.89 -44.11 9.70
CA LYS A 9 -34.01 -43.21 10.46
C LYS A 9 -32.71 -43.87 10.93
N GLN A 10 -32.50 -45.17 10.75
CA GLN A 10 -31.27 -45.86 11.19
C GLN A 10 -30.14 -45.94 10.14
N PHE A 11 -30.24 -45.21 9.03
CA PHE A 11 -29.06 -45.03 8.19
C PHE A 11 -28.11 -44.09 8.93
N LEU A 12 -26.96 -44.62 9.37
CA LEU A 12 -25.86 -43.80 9.85
C LEU A 12 -25.59 -42.71 8.81
N ASP A 13 -25.85 -41.45 9.16
CA ASP A 13 -25.51 -40.33 8.29
C ASP A 13 -23.99 -40.28 8.10
N VAL A 14 -23.58 -40.28 6.83
CA VAL A 14 -22.18 -40.08 6.43
C VAL A 14 -22.02 -38.60 6.10
N LEU A 15 -21.46 -37.87 7.05
CA LEU A 15 -21.19 -36.44 6.92
C LEU A 15 -19.88 -36.29 6.14
N GLN A 16 -19.96 -35.77 4.92
CA GLN A 16 -18.80 -35.54 4.08
C GLN A 16 -18.98 -34.30 3.20
N TRP A 17 -17.85 -33.77 2.71
CA TRP A 17 -17.83 -32.70 1.73
C TRP A 17 -16.92 -33.05 0.54
N ASN A 18 -17.44 -32.87 -0.67
CA ASN A 18 -16.75 -33.22 -1.91
C ASN A 18 -16.16 -32.00 -2.66
N GLU A 19 -16.32 -30.79 -2.13
CA GLU A 19 -15.80 -29.56 -2.75
C GLU A 19 -16.22 -29.40 -4.22
N GLU A 20 -17.52 -29.58 -4.52
CA GLU A 20 -18.06 -29.53 -5.88
C GLU A 20 -17.88 -28.16 -6.56
N THR A 21 -17.75 -27.09 -5.76
CA THR A 21 -17.55 -25.72 -6.22
C THR A 21 -16.15 -25.23 -5.87
N GLU A 22 -15.43 -24.72 -6.87
CA GLU A 22 -14.11 -24.14 -6.66
C GLU A 22 -14.20 -22.87 -5.79
N GLY A 23 -13.22 -22.68 -4.91
CA GLY A 23 -13.09 -21.46 -4.13
C GLY A 23 -14.03 -21.36 -2.92
N VAL A 24 -14.75 -22.42 -2.58
CA VAL A 24 -15.45 -22.50 -1.29
C VAL A 24 -14.42 -22.75 -0.19
N LEU A 25 -14.41 -21.87 0.81
CA LEU A 25 -13.49 -21.92 1.95
C LEU A 25 -14.13 -22.57 3.17
N ALA A 26 -15.40 -22.29 3.41
CA ALA A 26 -16.19 -22.94 4.45
C ALA A 26 -17.53 -23.39 3.88
N TRP A 27 -18.00 -24.56 4.30
CA TRP A 27 -19.27 -25.12 3.88
C TRP A 27 -19.94 -25.86 5.04
N ARG A 28 -21.20 -25.55 5.28
CA ARG A 28 -22.03 -26.24 6.27
C ARG A 28 -22.71 -27.42 5.61
N HIS A 29 -22.58 -28.59 6.23
CA HIS A 29 -23.29 -29.77 5.76
C HIS A 29 -24.81 -29.57 5.92
N PRO A 30 -25.62 -29.72 4.85
CA PRO A 30 -27.05 -29.55 4.91
C PRO A 30 -27.66 -30.72 5.69
N MET A 31 -28.44 -30.41 6.73
CA MET A 31 -29.14 -31.38 7.55
C MET A 31 -30.58 -30.93 7.75
N GLU A 32 -31.49 -31.89 7.80
CA GLU A 32 -32.88 -31.62 8.16
C GLU A 32 -32.95 -31.32 9.67
N ASP A 33 -33.63 -30.23 10.04
CA ASP A 33 -33.81 -29.75 11.42
C ASP A 33 -32.55 -29.50 12.27
N TYR A 34 -31.35 -29.52 11.67
CA TYR A 34 -30.05 -29.41 12.34
C TYR A 34 -29.77 -30.55 13.33
N GLU A 35 -30.29 -31.74 13.06
CA GLU A 35 -30.21 -32.88 13.97
C GLU A 35 -29.17 -33.90 13.50
N ILE A 36 -28.12 -34.13 14.29
CA ILE A 36 -27.12 -35.18 14.02
C ILE A 36 -27.44 -36.42 14.84
N GLN A 37 -27.54 -37.56 14.17
CA GLN A 37 -27.75 -38.83 14.84
C GLN A 37 -26.51 -39.26 15.62
N ASN A 38 -26.70 -39.73 16.85
CA ASN A 38 -25.62 -40.31 17.62
C ASN A 38 -25.03 -41.53 16.90
N GLY A 39 -23.72 -41.53 16.70
CA GLY A 39 -23.01 -42.57 15.97
C GLY A 39 -22.81 -42.29 14.49
N ALA A 40 -23.21 -41.12 13.97
CA ALA A 40 -22.93 -40.68 12.60
C ALA A 40 -21.44 -40.76 12.27
N THR A 41 -21.13 -40.99 10.99
CA THR A 41 -19.76 -41.11 10.50
C THR A 41 -19.35 -39.83 9.81
N LEU A 42 -18.34 -39.15 10.34
CA LEU A 42 -17.74 -37.95 9.76
C LEU A 42 -16.51 -38.32 8.94
N VAL A 43 -16.52 -38.04 7.64
CA VAL A 43 -15.40 -38.28 6.74
C VAL A 43 -14.79 -36.95 6.34
N VAL A 44 -13.57 -36.70 6.80
CA VAL A 44 -12.79 -35.48 6.52
C VAL A 44 -11.67 -35.82 5.55
N ARG A 45 -11.58 -35.10 4.43
CA ARG A 45 -10.53 -35.32 3.42
C ARG A 45 -9.20 -34.66 3.84
N GLU A 46 -8.10 -35.03 3.18
CA GLU A 46 -6.76 -34.51 3.51
C GLU A 46 -6.63 -32.99 3.43
N SER A 47 -7.33 -32.36 2.48
CA SER A 47 -7.35 -30.90 2.31
C SER A 47 -8.46 -30.20 3.09
N GLN A 48 -8.98 -30.86 4.13
CA GLN A 48 -10.14 -30.38 4.88
C GLN A 48 -9.93 -30.51 6.39
N ILE A 49 -10.65 -29.66 7.11
CA ILE A 49 -10.89 -29.79 8.54
C ILE A 49 -12.39 -29.62 8.77
N ALA A 50 -12.97 -30.42 9.66
CA ALA A 50 -14.36 -30.29 10.06
C ALA A 50 -14.46 -29.71 11.48
N VAL A 51 -15.31 -28.72 11.67
CA VAL A 51 -15.64 -28.12 12.96
C VAL A 51 -17.05 -28.54 13.32
N PHE A 52 -17.19 -29.19 14.47
CA PHE A 52 -18.47 -29.60 15.02
C PHE A 52 -18.93 -28.56 16.03
N VAL A 53 -20.11 -27.99 15.78
CA VAL A 53 -20.74 -26.97 16.61
C VAL A 53 -21.97 -27.57 17.24
N ASP A 54 -22.07 -27.46 18.56
CA ASP A 54 -23.17 -27.98 19.35
C ASP A 54 -23.79 -26.86 20.17
N GLU A 55 -25.12 -26.69 20.07
CA GLU A 55 -25.87 -25.66 20.79
C GLU A 55 -25.23 -24.24 20.69
N GLY A 56 -24.64 -23.94 19.53
CA GLY A 56 -23.99 -22.65 19.27
C GLY A 56 -22.55 -22.52 19.81
N ARG A 57 -21.93 -23.60 20.31
CA ARG A 57 -20.52 -23.62 20.75
C ARG A 57 -19.71 -24.60 19.93
N ILE A 58 -18.47 -24.25 19.62
CA ILE A 58 -17.53 -25.18 18.99
C ILE A 58 -17.22 -26.29 20.00
N ALA A 59 -17.70 -27.50 19.72
CA ALA A 59 -17.50 -28.66 20.56
C ALA A 59 -16.18 -29.37 20.21
N ASP A 60 -15.88 -29.57 18.92
CA ASP A 60 -14.61 -30.17 18.51
C ASP A 60 -14.18 -29.83 17.07
N VAL A 61 -12.92 -30.18 16.74
CA VAL A 61 -12.30 -30.00 15.42
C VAL A 61 -11.64 -31.29 14.98
N PHE A 62 -12.07 -31.80 13.83
CA PHE A 62 -11.63 -33.06 13.27
C PHE A 62 -10.72 -32.82 12.07
N GLY A 63 -9.50 -33.33 12.14
CA GLY A 63 -8.58 -33.39 11.00
C GLY A 63 -8.92 -34.51 10.01
N PRO A 64 -8.10 -34.71 8.97
CA PRO A 64 -8.32 -35.74 7.95
C PRO A 64 -8.51 -37.15 8.52
N GLY A 65 -9.45 -37.90 7.95
CA GLY A 65 -9.76 -39.27 8.35
C GLY A 65 -11.25 -39.52 8.55
N THR A 66 -11.57 -40.74 8.99
CA THR A 66 -12.93 -41.13 9.35
C THR A 66 -13.09 -41.10 10.86
N HIS A 67 -14.06 -40.33 11.34
CA HIS A 67 -14.35 -40.13 12.75
C HIS A 67 -15.78 -40.56 13.04
N ARG A 68 -16.00 -41.21 14.18
CA ARG A 68 -17.35 -41.57 14.63
C ARG A 68 -17.81 -40.56 15.66
N LEU A 69 -18.91 -39.88 15.38
CA LEU A 69 -19.46 -38.87 16.27
C LEU A 69 -20.24 -39.54 17.39
N THR A 70 -19.64 -39.61 18.58
CA THR A 70 -20.27 -40.13 19.79
C THR A 70 -20.07 -39.17 20.96
N THR A 71 -20.89 -39.29 22.00
CA THR A 71 -20.78 -38.47 23.23
C THR A 71 -19.38 -38.56 23.88
N ASN A 72 -18.66 -39.67 23.68
CA ASN A 72 -17.31 -39.89 24.24
C ASN A 72 -16.19 -39.24 23.42
N THR A 73 -16.41 -38.98 22.12
CA THR A 73 -15.40 -38.38 21.24
C THR A 73 -15.44 -36.86 21.24
N LEU A 74 -16.37 -36.24 21.98
CA LEU A 74 -16.57 -34.79 22.04
C LEU A 74 -16.24 -34.29 23.45
N PRO A 75 -15.05 -33.69 23.67
CA PRO A 75 -14.55 -33.33 25.02
C PRO A 75 -15.41 -32.28 25.72
N VAL A 76 -16.00 -31.34 24.96
CA VAL A 76 -16.83 -30.27 25.52
C VAL A 76 -18.18 -30.80 26.00
N LEU A 77 -18.74 -31.82 25.33
CA LEU A 77 -19.96 -32.51 25.78
C LEU A 77 -19.75 -33.33 27.05
N THR A 78 -18.53 -33.83 27.28
CA THR A 78 -18.20 -34.63 28.47
C THR A 78 -18.26 -33.79 29.76
N ASN A 79 -18.08 -32.47 29.68
CA ASN A 79 -18.18 -31.56 30.82
C ASN A 79 -19.63 -31.12 31.13
N LEU A 80 -20.58 -31.30 30.21
CA LEU A 80 -22.02 -31.10 30.42
C LEU A 80 -22.72 -32.37 30.95
N LYS A 81 -22.00 -33.14 31.77
CA LYS A 81 -22.29 -34.50 32.24
C LYS A 81 -23.55 -34.71 33.12
N ASN A 82 -24.48 -33.75 33.16
CA ASN A 82 -25.70 -33.83 33.98
C ASN A 82 -26.97 -34.01 33.13
N TRP A 83 -26.90 -34.80 32.06
CA TRP A 83 -28.00 -34.93 31.09
C TRP A 83 -28.34 -36.38 30.76
N ASP A 84 -28.13 -37.26 31.74
CA ASP A 84 -28.38 -38.71 31.77
C ASP A 84 -29.83 -39.15 31.42
N LYS A 85 -30.73 -38.23 31.04
CA LYS A 85 -32.14 -38.54 30.72
C LYS A 85 -32.68 -38.02 29.38
N LEU A 86 -31.88 -37.37 28.54
CA LEU A 86 -32.40 -36.72 27.32
C LEU A 86 -31.56 -36.99 26.05
N PHE A 87 -30.52 -37.83 26.12
CA PHE A 87 -29.68 -38.24 24.96
C PHE A 87 -30.33 -39.24 23.99
N ALA A 88 -31.61 -39.57 24.19
CA ALA A 88 -32.43 -40.23 23.19
C ALA A 88 -33.07 -39.24 22.20
N SER A 89 -32.89 -37.94 22.42
CA SER A 89 -33.41 -36.87 21.56
C SER A 89 -32.30 -36.32 20.67
N PRO A 90 -32.57 -36.03 19.39
CA PRO A 90 -31.65 -35.31 18.53
C PRO A 90 -31.24 -33.96 19.13
N PHE A 91 -29.95 -33.64 19.03
CA PHE A 91 -29.38 -32.36 19.45
C PHE A 91 -29.21 -31.46 18.22
N LYS A 92 -29.41 -30.15 18.42
CA LYS A 92 -29.18 -29.15 17.38
C LYS A 92 -27.68 -28.93 17.24
N SER A 93 -27.10 -29.57 16.24
CA SER A 93 -25.66 -29.56 15.99
C SER A 93 -25.39 -29.33 14.50
N ASP A 94 -24.34 -28.59 14.21
CA ASP A 94 -23.89 -28.25 12.86
C ASP A 94 -22.49 -28.82 12.61
N VAL A 95 -22.24 -29.25 11.37
CA VAL A 95 -20.88 -29.56 10.90
C VAL A 95 -20.49 -28.61 9.80
N TYR A 96 -19.38 -27.91 10.02
CA TYR A 96 -18.77 -27.02 9.04
C TYR A 96 -17.45 -27.62 8.56
N PHE A 97 -17.32 -27.80 7.26
CA PHE A 97 -16.06 -28.18 6.62
C PHE A 97 -15.33 -26.93 6.14
N PHE A 98 -14.02 -26.92 6.31
CA PHE A 98 -13.12 -25.85 5.89
C PHE A 98 -12.05 -26.40 4.96
N SER A 99 -11.80 -25.70 3.86
CA SER A 99 -10.70 -26.04 2.94
C SER A 99 -9.38 -25.50 3.49
N THR A 100 -8.40 -26.38 3.66
CA THR A 100 -7.04 -26.00 4.10
C THR A 100 -6.09 -25.77 2.91
N ARG A 101 -6.61 -25.81 1.68
CA ARG A 101 -5.82 -25.56 0.47
C ARG A 101 -5.32 -24.12 0.41
N VAL A 102 -4.12 -23.95 -0.12
CA VAL A 102 -3.55 -22.64 -0.44
C VAL A 102 -4.35 -22.00 -1.58
N GLN A 103 -4.88 -20.82 -1.31
CA GLN A 103 -5.50 -19.93 -2.29
C GLN A 103 -4.39 -19.13 -2.95
N THR A 104 -3.88 -19.64 -4.07
CA THR A 104 -2.77 -19.01 -4.79
C THR A 104 -3.24 -17.87 -5.69
N GLY A 105 -2.29 -17.02 -6.06
CA GLY A 105 -2.45 -16.06 -7.14
C GLY A 105 -3.41 -14.91 -6.85
N ARG A 106 -3.66 -14.59 -5.58
CA ARG A 106 -4.55 -13.50 -5.20
C ARG A 106 -3.84 -12.18 -5.43
N LYS A 107 -4.50 -11.25 -6.12
CA LYS A 107 -3.91 -9.95 -6.45
C LYS A 107 -4.30 -8.94 -5.40
N TRP A 108 -3.35 -8.12 -4.99
CA TRP A 108 -3.59 -6.99 -4.11
C TRP A 108 -3.02 -5.72 -4.72
N GLY A 109 -3.56 -4.58 -4.30
CA GLY A 109 -3.05 -3.29 -4.73
C GLY A 109 -3.78 -2.13 -4.09
N THR A 110 -3.09 -1.01 -4.02
CA THR A 110 -3.64 0.27 -3.56
C THR A 110 -4.47 0.90 -4.68
N THR A 111 -5.79 0.97 -4.53
CA THR A 111 -6.66 1.67 -5.50
C THR A 111 -6.39 3.18 -5.52
N GLN A 112 -6.16 3.76 -4.34
CA GLN A 112 -5.71 5.14 -4.17
C GLN A 112 -4.29 5.16 -3.59
N PRO A 113 -3.44 6.16 -3.91
CA PRO A 113 -2.14 6.30 -3.29
C PRO A 113 -2.25 6.34 -1.77
N VAL A 114 -1.42 5.56 -1.10
CA VAL A 114 -1.26 5.66 0.35
C VAL A 114 -0.23 6.73 0.63
N THR A 115 -0.58 7.71 1.46
CA THR A 115 0.36 8.75 1.87
C THR A 115 1.12 8.27 3.09
N ILE A 116 2.44 8.16 2.99
CA ILE A 116 3.33 7.75 4.07
C ILE A 116 4.28 8.90 4.42
N ARG A 117 4.59 9.02 5.71
CA ARG A 117 5.60 9.97 6.17
C ARG A 117 6.98 9.39 5.90
N ASP A 118 7.81 10.14 5.20
CA ASP A 118 9.16 9.73 4.84
C ASP A 118 10.19 10.68 5.46
N LYS A 119 11.37 10.17 5.80
CA LYS A 119 12.42 10.96 6.45
C LYS A 119 13.07 11.99 5.53
N ASP A 120 13.22 11.66 4.24
CA ASP A 120 13.96 12.48 3.26
C ASP A 120 13.05 13.39 2.43
N PHE A 121 11.79 12.99 2.29
CA PHE A 121 10.79 13.64 1.45
C PHE A 121 9.53 14.12 2.22
N ASP A 122 9.53 14.02 3.56
CA ASP A 122 8.44 14.35 4.50
C ASP A 122 7.14 13.57 4.27
N MET A 123 6.46 13.77 3.14
CA MET A 123 5.25 13.02 2.78
C MET A 123 5.35 12.53 1.34
N ILE A 124 5.33 11.21 1.17
CA ILE A 124 5.30 10.57 -0.15
C ILE A 124 4.01 9.80 -0.33
N ARG A 125 3.45 9.89 -1.53
CA ARG A 125 2.31 9.07 -1.94
C ARG A 125 2.86 7.87 -2.67
N VAL A 126 2.51 6.67 -2.22
CA VAL A 126 3.00 5.42 -2.82
C VAL A 126 1.81 4.62 -3.35
N ARG A 127 1.97 4.08 -4.56
CA ARG A 127 1.10 3.01 -5.05
C ARG A 127 1.91 1.73 -5.14
N ALA A 128 1.32 0.64 -4.67
CA ALA A 128 1.94 -0.68 -4.71
C ALA A 128 0.91 -1.72 -5.15
N PHE A 129 1.38 -2.68 -5.93
CA PHE A 129 0.61 -3.82 -6.41
C PHE A 129 1.44 -5.07 -6.30
N GLY A 130 0.76 -6.19 -6.04
CA GLY A 130 1.43 -7.46 -5.90
C GLY A 130 0.49 -8.63 -5.86
N MET A 131 1.04 -9.75 -5.43
CA MET A 131 0.31 -11.01 -5.29
C MET A 131 0.58 -11.62 -3.93
N TYR A 132 -0.39 -12.37 -3.43
CA TYR A 132 -0.28 -13.10 -2.19
C TYR A 132 -1.01 -14.44 -2.29
N SER A 133 -0.63 -15.35 -1.40
CA SER A 133 -1.26 -16.64 -1.25
C SER A 133 -1.57 -16.85 0.23
N TYR A 134 -2.77 -17.37 0.53
CA TYR A 134 -3.20 -17.62 1.89
C TYR A 134 -3.89 -18.97 2.02
N ARG A 135 -4.05 -19.46 3.24
CA ARG A 135 -4.89 -20.62 3.55
C ARG A 135 -5.60 -20.43 4.88
N ILE A 136 -6.63 -21.22 5.14
CA ILE A 136 -7.19 -21.30 6.49
C ILE A 136 -6.22 -22.10 7.35
N ALA A 137 -5.67 -21.43 8.38
CA ALA A 137 -4.73 -22.01 9.33
C ALA A 137 -5.43 -22.44 10.63
N ASP A 138 -6.40 -21.65 11.09
CA ASP A 138 -7.23 -21.98 12.26
C ASP A 138 -8.72 -21.89 11.91
N PRO A 139 -9.36 -23.03 11.60
CA PRO A 139 -10.80 -23.10 11.30
C PRO A 139 -11.70 -22.64 12.45
N ARG A 140 -11.29 -22.78 13.73
CA ARG A 140 -12.11 -22.33 14.86
C ARG A 140 -12.20 -20.81 14.87
N LEU A 141 -11.05 -20.16 14.71
CA LEU A 141 -10.97 -18.70 14.71
C LEU A 141 -11.61 -18.12 13.45
N PHE A 142 -11.39 -18.76 12.29
CA PHE A 142 -12.04 -18.38 11.05
C PHE A 142 -13.57 -18.51 11.13
N PHE A 143 -14.08 -19.57 11.74
CA PHE A 143 -15.52 -19.74 11.99
C PHE A 143 -16.08 -18.61 12.84
N LYS A 144 -15.42 -18.29 13.95
CA LYS A 144 -15.89 -17.31 14.92
C LYS A 144 -15.86 -15.88 14.39
N GLU A 145 -14.82 -15.52 13.65
CA GLU A 145 -14.56 -14.11 13.26
C GLU A 145 -14.99 -13.80 11.82
N ILE A 146 -15.04 -14.78 10.91
CA ILE A 146 -15.22 -14.56 9.47
C ILE A 146 -16.44 -15.27 8.89
N SER A 147 -16.44 -16.61 8.85
CA SER A 147 -17.47 -17.35 8.11
C SER A 147 -18.81 -17.37 8.84
N GLY A 148 -18.78 -17.41 10.17
CA GLY A 148 -19.95 -17.55 11.02
C GLY A 148 -20.78 -18.77 10.65
N THR A 149 -22.10 -18.65 10.82
CA THR A 149 -23.05 -19.74 10.60
C THR A 149 -23.56 -19.87 9.16
N ARG A 150 -22.91 -19.19 8.20
CA ARG A 150 -23.32 -19.20 6.79
C ARG A 150 -23.27 -20.62 6.20
N ALA A 151 -24.14 -20.90 5.24
CA ALA A 151 -24.19 -22.20 4.57
C ALA A 151 -22.94 -22.48 3.73
N ALA A 152 -22.43 -21.45 3.06
CA ALA A 152 -21.15 -21.48 2.38
C ALA A 152 -20.46 -20.12 2.54
N TYR A 153 -19.14 -20.13 2.49
CA TYR A 153 -18.33 -18.93 2.46
C TYR A 153 -17.18 -19.13 1.49
N THR A 154 -17.03 -18.18 0.57
CA THR A 154 -16.15 -18.30 -0.59
C THR A 154 -14.90 -17.43 -0.47
N ARG A 155 -13.90 -17.75 -1.29
CA ARG A 155 -12.66 -16.99 -1.38
C ARG A 155 -12.88 -15.55 -1.83
N ASP A 156 -13.91 -15.29 -2.64
CA ASP A 156 -14.18 -13.94 -3.16
C ASP A 156 -14.78 -13.06 -2.06
N GLU A 157 -15.61 -13.63 -1.17
CA GLU A 157 -16.17 -12.92 -0.02
C GLU A 157 -15.10 -12.55 1.02
N VAL A 158 -14.11 -13.42 1.25
CA VAL A 158 -13.02 -13.12 2.20
C VAL A 158 -12.00 -12.13 1.62
N GLU A 159 -11.81 -12.15 0.30
CA GLU A 159 -10.79 -11.38 -0.39
C GLU A 159 -10.92 -9.87 -0.14
N ASP A 160 -12.14 -9.34 -0.14
CA ASP A 160 -12.37 -7.91 0.10
C ASP A 160 -11.96 -7.50 1.52
N GLN A 161 -12.25 -8.34 2.52
CA GLN A 161 -11.84 -8.10 3.90
C GLN A 161 -10.33 -8.20 4.07
N LEU A 162 -9.70 -9.22 3.48
CA LEU A 162 -8.25 -9.40 3.53
C LEU A 162 -7.50 -8.27 2.82
N ARG A 163 -8.01 -7.78 1.69
CA ARG A 163 -7.44 -6.64 0.97
C ARG A 163 -7.47 -5.37 1.83
N GLY A 164 -8.60 -5.08 2.48
CA GLY A 164 -8.71 -3.93 3.38
C GLY A 164 -7.71 -4.01 4.54
N LEU A 165 -7.63 -5.17 5.19
CA LEU A 165 -6.68 -5.43 6.28
C LEU A 165 -5.22 -5.30 5.83
N MET A 166 -4.91 -5.81 4.65
CA MET A 166 -3.58 -5.72 4.05
C MET A 166 -3.15 -4.28 3.84
N LEU A 167 -4.00 -3.46 3.20
CA LEU A 167 -3.70 -2.05 2.93
C LEU A 167 -3.47 -1.26 4.21
N ALA A 168 -4.30 -1.48 5.23
CA ALA A 168 -4.12 -0.84 6.54
C ALA A 168 -2.80 -1.28 7.21
N THR A 169 -2.48 -2.58 7.16
CA THR A 169 -1.26 -3.12 7.76
C THR A 169 -0.01 -2.58 7.06
N MET A 170 -0.01 -2.52 5.72
CA MET A 170 1.08 -1.94 4.95
C MET A 170 1.29 -0.45 5.24
N ALA A 171 0.20 0.33 5.28
CA ALA A 171 0.28 1.75 5.61
C ALA A 171 0.91 1.98 6.99
N ASN A 172 0.52 1.17 7.98
CA ASN A 172 1.08 1.23 9.33
C ASN A 172 2.55 0.78 9.37
N SER A 173 2.89 -0.33 8.71
CA SER A 173 4.26 -0.87 8.67
C SER A 173 5.24 0.13 8.03
N LEU A 174 4.81 0.77 6.93
CA LEU A 174 5.60 1.78 6.23
C LEU A 174 5.67 3.12 6.96
N GLY A 175 4.58 3.56 7.57
CA GLY A 175 4.54 4.82 8.32
C GLY A 175 5.25 4.75 9.68
N ALA A 176 5.36 3.56 10.29
CA ALA A 176 6.08 3.36 11.55
C ALA A 176 7.59 3.14 11.35
N SER A 177 8.02 2.82 10.12
CA SER A 177 9.44 2.68 9.80
C SER A 177 10.14 4.03 9.90
N ASN A 178 11.18 4.11 10.72
CA ASN A 178 12.02 5.31 10.83
C ASN A 178 13.10 5.37 9.73
N ILE A 179 13.03 4.47 8.76
CA ILE A 179 13.98 4.32 7.65
C ILE A 179 13.43 5.08 6.45
N ALA A 180 14.28 5.86 5.78
CA ALA A 180 13.90 6.53 4.55
C ALA A 180 13.47 5.50 3.49
N PHE A 181 12.42 5.83 2.73
CA PHE A 181 11.87 4.98 1.69
C PHE A 181 12.93 4.59 0.65
N LEU A 182 13.89 5.48 0.34
CA LEU A 182 15.01 5.16 -0.55
C LEU A 182 15.93 4.09 0.03
N ASP A 183 16.23 4.15 1.33
CA ASP A 183 17.05 3.16 2.02
C ASP A 183 16.31 1.82 2.14
N MET A 184 14.99 1.84 2.36
CA MET A 184 14.14 0.65 2.30
C MET A 184 14.08 0.06 0.89
N ALA A 185 13.99 0.89 -0.15
CA ALA A 185 14.01 0.48 -1.55
C ALA A 185 15.38 -0.06 -1.99
N ALA A 186 16.47 0.38 -1.36
CA ALA A 186 17.80 -0.21 -1.52
C ALA A 186 17.90 -1.59 -0.84
N ASN A 187 17.07 -1.85 0.18
CA ASN A 187 17.02 -3.11 0.91
C ASN A 187 15.61 -3.75 0.87
N GLN A 188 15.10 -3.96 -0.35
CA GLN A 188 13.73 -4.44 -0.61
C GLN A 188 13.39 -5.74 0.13
N THR A 189 14.38 -6.61 0.33
CA THR A 189 14.23 -7.86 1.06
C THR A 189 13.83 -7.63 2.51
N LEU A 190 14.46 -6.68 3.19
CA LEU A 190 14.16 -6.39 4.60
C LEU A 190 12.76 -5.78 4.76
N MET A 191 12.41 -4.83 3.90
CA MET A 191 11.06 -4.23 3.88
C MET A 191 9.97 -5.28 3.59
N ALA A 192 10.19 -6.15 2.60
CA ALA A 192 9.25 -7.22 2.29
C ALA A 192 9.10 -8.21 3.45
N GLN A 193 10.18 -8.55 4.15
CA GLN A 193 10.12 -9.42 5.34
C GLN A 193 9.34 -8.78 6.49
N GLN A 194 9.56 -7.51 6.77
CA GLN A 194 8.83 -6.79 7.82
C GLN A 194 7.33 -6.73 7.52
N ILE A 195 6.97 -6.27 6.31
CA ILE A 195 5.56 -6.18 5.89
C ILE A 195 4.91 -7.56 5.91
N ARG A 196 5.61 -8.59 5.43
CA ARG A 196 5.12 -9.97 5.48
C ARG A 196 4.87 -10.43 6.92
N GLY A 197 5.76 -10.10 7.85
CA GLY A 197 5.61 -10.44 9.28
C GLY A 197 4.39 -9.79 9.91
N ASP A 198 4.24 -8.47 9.72
CA ASP A 198 3.10 -7.71 10.23
C ASP A 198 1.78 -8.21 9.62
N LEU A 199 1.78 -8.49 8.32
CA LEU A 199 0.61 -9.01 7.61
C LEU A 199 0.24 -10.42 8.06
N ALA A 200 1.22 -11.30 8.24
CA ALA A 200 1.00 -12.65 8.76
C ALA A 200 0.36 -12.60 10.16
N ALA A 201 0.83 -11.71 11.04
CA ALA A 201 0.24 -11.51 12.36
C ALA A 201 -1.19 -10.96 12.28
N ALA A 202 -1.46 -10.02 11.37
CA ALA A 202 -2.79 -9.47 11.16
C ALA A 202 -3.78 -10.54 10.67
N PHE A 203 -3.37 -11.38 9.70
CA PHE A 203 -4.20 -12.46 9.15
C PHE A 203 -4.45 -13.57 10.17
N ALA A 204 -3.44 -13.90 10.99
CA ALA A 204 -3.55 -14.93 12.02
C ALA A 204 -4.66 -14.64 13.03
N ARG A 205 -4.96 -13.37 13.30
CA ARG A 205 -6.09 -12.96 14.18
C ARG A 205 -7.47 -13.39 13.68
N TYR A 206 -7.57 -13.70 12.39
CA TYR A 206 -8.80 -14.16 11.73
C TYR A 206 -8.73 -15.64 11.34
N GLY A 207 -7.72 -16.38 11.82
CA GLY A 207 -7.50 -17.79 11.48
C GLY A 207 -6.97 -18.01 10.07
N VAL A 208 -6.48 -16.96 9.40
CA VAL A 208 -5.90 -17.03 8.06
C VAL A 208 -4.37 -17.06 8.16
N GLY A 209 -3.74 -18.00 7.47
CA GLY A 209 -2.29 -18.08 7.33
C GLY A 209 -1.85 -17.41 6.03
N LEU A 210 -0.78 -16.61 6.10
CA LEU A 210 -0.12 -16.03 4.93
C LEU A 210 1.01 -16.96 4.48
N ASP A 211 0.85 -17.61 3.33
CA ASP A 211 1.87 -18.51 2.78
C ASP A 211 2.92 -17.74 1.98
N GLU A 212 2.46 -16.88 1.07
CA GLU A 212 3.32 -16.12 0.16
C GLU A 212 2.87 -14.66 0.05
N PHE A 213 3.82 -13.74 -0.03
CA PHE A 213 3.57 -12.32 -0.26
C PHE A 213 4.67 -11.75 -1.14
N ASN A 214 4.27 -11.17 -2.27
CA ASN A 214 5.16 -10.56 -3.24
C ASN A 214 4.67 -9.16 -3.59
N VAL A 215 5.61 -8.21 -3.71
CA VAL A 215 5.39 -6.87 -4.27
C VAL A 215 5.90 -6.90 -5.70
N THR A 216 5.01 -6.74 -6.68
CA THR A 216 5.37 -6.82 -8.11
C THR A 216 5.82 -5.47 -8.67
N SER A 217 5.18 -4.38 -8.24
CA SER A 217 5.55 -3.04 -8.66
C SER A 217 5.18 -2.02 -7.58
N VAL A 218 6.08 -1.06 -7.38
CA VAL A 218 5.86 0.13 -6.57
C VAL A 218 6.08 1.33 -7.49
N SER A 219 5.02 2.10 -7.74
CA SER A 219 5.10 3.31 -8.54
C SER A 219 5.02 4.54 -7.65
N LEU A 220 5.99 5.44 -7.87
CA LEU A 220 5.97 6.79 -7.32
C LEU A 220 5.18 7.68 -8.28
N PRO A 221 4.35 8.62 -7.78
CA PRO A 221 3.67 9.60 -8.61
C PRO A 221 4.65 10.41 -9.45
N GLU A 222 4.22 10.84 -10.65
CA GLU A 222 5.04 11.62 -11.58
C GLU A 222 5.60 12.91 -10.95
N GLU A 223 4.83 13.54 -10.05
CA GLU A 223 5.27 14.73 -9.30
C GLU A 223 6.53 14.45 -8.45
N LEU A 224 6.58 13.28 -7.81
CA LEU A 224 7.71 12.88 -6.99
C LEU A 224 8.87 12.40 -7.87
N GLN A 225 8.59 11.73 -9.00
CA GLN A 225 9.64 11.40 -9.98
C GLN A 225 10.30 12.66 -10.52
N ALA A 226 9.53 13.68 -10.91
CA ALA A 226 10.06 14.95 -11.38
C ALA A 226 10.86 15.69 -10.28
N ALA A 227 10.38 15.69 -9.04
CA ALA A 227 11.10 16.28 -7.91
C ALA A 227 12.40 15.52 -7.58
N LEU A 228 12.39 14.18 -7.67
CA LEU A 228 13.58 13.35 -7.53
C LEU A 228 14.56 13.61 -8.66
N ASP A 229 14.11 13.65 -9.91
CA ASP A 229 14.96 13.94 -11.08
C ASP A 229 15.56 15.35 -10.99
N GLN A 230 14.79 16.32 -10.48
CA GLN A 230 15.28 17.68 -10.23
C GLN A 230 16.32 17.70 -9.09
N ARG A 231 16.09 16.96 -8.00
CA ARG A 231 17.04 16.86 -6.88
C ARG A 231 18.30 16.07 -7.26
N ILE A 232 18.17 15.00 -8.04
CA ILE A 232 19.28 14.19 -8.58
C ILE A 232 20.07 15.04 -9.57
N SER A 233 19.42 15.79 -10.46
CA SER A 233 20.14 16.68 -11.38
C SER A 233 20.81 17.84 -10.67
N ALA A 234 20.19 18.43 -9.63
CA ALA A 234 20.82 19.43 -8.78
C ALA A 234 21.98 18.87 -7.95
N GLY A 235 21.82 17.65 -7.40
CA GLY A 235 22.83 16.93 -6.65
C GLY A 235 23.99 16.46 -7.51
N MET A 236 23.74 16.03 -8.76
CA MET A 236 24.79 15.77 -9.75
C MET A 236 25.52 17.04 -10.13
N LYS A 237 24.82 18.16 -10.34
CA LYS A 237 25.45 19.47 -10.56
C LYS A 237 26.29 19.93 -9.36
N ALA A 238 25.89 19.59 -8.14
CA ALA A 238 26.66 19.88 -6.93
C ALA A 238 27.83 18.90 -6.69
N SER A 239 27.68 17.63 -7.05
CA SER A 239 28.71 16.57 -7.00
C SER A 239 29.75 16.72 -8.11
N LEU A 240 29.35 17.26 -9.25
CA LEU A 240 30.20 17.94 -10.23
C LEU A 240 30.62 19.31 -9.66
N GLY A 241 31.18 19.33 -8.45
CA GLY A 241 31.67 20.54 -7.81
C GLY A 241 32.67 21.29 -8.71
N ALA A 242 32.96 22.55 -8.35
CA ALA A 242 33.86 23.45 -9.07
C ALA A 242 35.18 22.79 -9.53
N ASP A 243 35.68 21.81 -8.78
CA ASP A 243 36.88 21.03 -9.11
C ASP A 243 36.74 20.14 -10.36
N LYS A 244 35.56 19.52 -10.56
CA LYS A 244 35.28 18.69 -11.75
C LYS A 244 34.81 19.53 -12.93
N MET A 245 34.15 20.66 -12.69
CA MET A 245 33.86 21.63 -13.75
C MET A 245 35.17 22.21 -14.29
N GLY A 246 36.12 22.60 -13.42
CA GLY A 246 37.45 23.04 -13.81
C GLY A 246 38.17 22.01 -14.69
N ASN A 247 38.16 20.74 -14.30
CA ASN A 247 38.74 19.66 -15.09
C ASN A 247 37.99 19.39 -16.41
N PHE A 248 36.65 19.50 -16.45
CA PHE A 248 35.87 19.29 -17.67
C PHE A 248 36.04 20.45 -18.66
N THR A 249 36.12 21.69 -18.15
CA THR A 249 36.40 22.88 -18.97
C THR A 249 37.85 22.88 -19.45
N GLN A 250 38.82 22.51 -18.59
CA GLN A 250 40.21 22.31 -19.01
C GLN A 250 40.35 21.19 -20.03
N PHE A 251 39.60 20.09 -19.88
CA PHE A 251 39.62 18.99 -20.82
C PHE A 251 39.00 19.38 -22.17
N GLN A 252 37.87 20.10 -22.19
CA GLN A 252 37.28 20.64 -23.43
C GLN A 252 38.19 21.68 -24.12
N VAL A 253 38.82 22.57 -23.36
CA VAL A 253 39.78 23.54 -23.91
C VAL A 253 41.01 22.82 -24.46
N ALA A 254 41.59 21.87 -23.70
CA ALA A 254 42.74 21.09 -24.15
C ALA A 254 42.44 20.20 -25.36
N SER A 255 41.22 19.70 -25.52
CA SER A 255 40.80 18.94 -26.71
C SER A 255 40.37 19.83 -27.88
N SER A 256 40.04 21.11 -27.65
CA SER A 256 39.80 22.10 -28.72
C SER A 256 41.07 22.68 -29.34
N ILE A 257 42.20 22.69 -28.62
CA ILE A 257 43.52 23.10 -29.14
C ILE A 257 43.99 22.26 -30.34
N PRO A 258 43.97 20.91 -30.29
CA PRO A 258 44.33 20.10 -31.45
C PRO A 258 43.30 20.18 -32.60
N LEU A 259 42.01 20.44 -32.31
CA LEU A 259 41.00 20.67 -33.36
C LEU A 259 41.15 22.04 -34.06
N ALA A 260 41.59 23.06 -33.33
CA ALA A 260 41.95 24.37 -33.90
C ALA A 260 43.29 24.30 -34.67
N ALA A 261 44.23 23.45 -34.23
CA ALA A 261 45.49 23.22 -34.93
C ALA A 261 45.35 22.34 -36.19
N GLN A 262 44.32 21.48 -36.27
CA GLN A 262 44.00 20.70 -37.48
C GLN A 262 43.28 21.50 -38.56
N ASN A 263 42.85 22.74 -38.28
CA ASN A 263 42.35 23.67 -39.29
C ASN A 263 43.51 24.54 -39.83
N GLU A 264 44.37 23.93 -40.65
CA GLU A 264 45.45 24.58 -41.41
C GLU A 264 44.90 25.49 -42.54
N GLY A 265 44.14 26.54 -42.17
CA GLY A 265 43.53 27.44 -43.17
C GLY A 265 43.11 28.82 -42.68
N GLY A 266 43.52 29.26 -41.48
CA GLY A 266 42.90 30.41 -40.80
C GLY A 266 43.83 31.54 -40.37
N LEU A 267 44.88 31.88 -41.13
CA LEU A 267 45.79 33.01 -40.79
C LEU A 267 45.08 34.39 -40.75
N ALA A 268 43.80 34.47 -41.13
CA ALA A 268 42.97 35.67 -41.03
C ALA A 268 42.20 35.82 -39.69
N GLY A 269 42.21 34.81 -38.81
CA GLY A 269 41.44 34.83 -37.54
C GLY A 269 42.17 35.41 -36.33
N ILE A 270 43.51 35.55 -36.40
CA ILE A 270 44.33 35.98 -35.26
C ILE A 270 44.13 37.47 -34.93
N GLY A 271 43.65 38.29 -35.89
CA GLY A 271 43.36 39.71 -35.66
C GLY A 271 42.07 39.99 -34.87
N ALA A 272 41.14 39.03 -34.77
CA ALA A 272 39.85 39.22 -34.09
C ALA A 272 39.84 38.68 -32.64
N GLY A 273 40.72 37.72 -32.32
CA GLY A 273 40.79 37.10 -30.98
C GLY A 273 41.39 38.01 -29.89
N ALA A 274 42.19 39.00 -30.26
CA ALA A 274 42.80 39.93 -29.30
C ALA A 274 41.79 40.93 -28.71
N GLY A 275 40.74 41.30 -29.45
CA GLY A 275 39.71 42.24 -28.97
C GLY A 275 38.70 41.62 -28.00
N ALA A 276 38.38 40.34 -28.17
CA ALA A 276 37.45 39.63 -27.29
C ALA A 276 38.08 39.21 -25.95
N GLY A 277 39.40 38.94 -25.93
CA GLY A 277 40.14 38.63 -24.70
C GLY A 277 40.19 39.79 -23.69
N ILE A 278 40.20 41.03 -24.18
CA ILE A 278 40.20 42.23 -23.34
C ILE A 278 38.82 42.48 -22.71
N ALA A 279 37.73 42.24 -23.44
CA ALA A 279 36.36 42.40 -22.93
C ALA A 279 36.02 41.41 -21.80
N ILE A 280 36.48 40.15 -21.92
CA ILE A 280 36.30 39.12 -20.90
C ILE A 280 37.24 39.38 -19.70
N GLY A 281 38.46 39.87 -19.95
CA GLY A 281 39.41 40.27 -18.90
C GLY A 281 38.89 41.43 -18.03
N GLN A 282 38.21 42.41 -18.64
CA GLN A 282 37.58 43.52 -17.90
C GLN A 282 36.37 43.09 -17.06
N ALA A 283 35.52 42.20 -17.58
CA ALA A 283 34.38 41.68 -16.82
C ALA A 283 34.80 40.82 -15.62
N MET A 284 35.90 40.07 -15.74
CA MET A 284 36.43 39.24 -14.65
C MET A 284 37.18 40.08 -13.60
N ALA A 285 37.87 41.15 -13.99
CA ALA A 285 38.54 42.06 -13.05
C ALA A 285 37.54 42.82 -12.15
N GLN A 286 36.33 43.09 -12.66
CA GLN A 286 35.28 43.81 -11.93
C GLN A 286 34.53 42.92 -10.93
N GLY A 287 34.56 41.59 -11.09
CA GLY A 287 34.02 40.63 -10.13
C GLY A 287 34.93 40.38 -8.92
N MET A 288 36.24 40.67 -9.03
CA MET A 288 37.23 40.38 -7.99
C MET A 288 37.48 41.55 -7.02
N SER A 289 37.09 42.78 -7.37
CA SER A 289 37.27 43.97 -6.52
C SER A 289 36.17 44.18 -5.47
N GLY A 290 35.09 43.39 -5.51
CA GLY A 290 34.02 43.40 -4.50
C GLY A 290 34.33 42.59 -3.23
N ALA A 291 35.47 41.90 -3.16
CA ALA A 291 35.80 40.94 -2.10
C ALA A 291 36.67 41.50 -0.96
N PHE A 292 37.01 42.80 -0.95
CA PHE A 292 37.95 43.40 0.01
C PHE A 292 37.46 44.71 0.67
N ALA A 293 36.22 44.72 1.17
CA ALA A 293 35.75 45.75 2.10
C ALA A 293 35.72 45.20 3.56
N PRO A 294 36.31 45.89 4.54
CA PRO A 294 36.39 45.41 5.93
C PRO A 294 35.03 45.50 6.66
N PRO A 295 34.77 44.60 7.64
CA PRO A 295 33.47 44.51 8.32
C PRO A 295 33.31 45.59 9.40
N GLN A 296 32.22 46.35 9.33
CA GLN A 296 31.76 47.23 10.41
C GLN A 296 30.86 46.46 11.38
N ALA A 297 31.10 46.69 12.68
CA ALA A 297 30.43 46.01 13.79
C ALA A 297 28.93 46.36 13.91
N PRO A 298 28.08 45.45 14.43
CA PRO A 298 26.64 45.69 14.54
C PRO A 298 26.30 46.47 15.82
N ALA A 299 25.56 47.57 15.64
CA ALA A 299 24.81 48.21 16.72
C ALA A 299 23.50 47.44 16.96
N ALA A 300 23.16 47.26 18.23
CA ALA A 300 21.93 46.58 18.66
C ALA A 300 20.68 47.38 18.27
N GLN A 301 19.73 46.72 17.61
CA GLN A 301 18.37 47.22 17.44
C GLN A 301 17.34 46.08 17.42
N ALA A 302 16.18 46.41 17.98
CA ALA A 302 15.15 45.54 18.50
C ALA A 302 14.42 44.69 17.44
N ALA A 303 13.84 43.59 17.92
CA ALA A 303 13.02 42.65 17.17
C ALA A 303 11.79 43.30 16.50
N PRO A 304 11.46 42.95 15.24
CA PRO A 304 10.12 43.12 14.70
C PRO A 304 9.32 41.81 14.74
N ALA A 305 8.09 41.96 15.18
CA ALA A 305 7.05 40.94 15.25
C ALA A 305 6.49 40.51 13.89
N ALA A 306 5.82 39.36 13.89
CA ALA A 306 5.12 38.75 12.76
C ALA A 306 4.05 39.67 12.10
N PRO A 307 3.81 39.54 10.78
CA PRO A 307 2.58 40.06 10.18
C PRO A 307 1.60 38.93 9.84
N ALA A 308 0.38 39.10 10.32
CA ALA A 308 -0.85 38.58 9.71
C ALA A 308 -1.59 39.77 9.02
N PRO A 309 -2.70 39.53 8.31
CA PRO A 309 -2.81 39.51 6.85
C PRO A 309 -3.33 40.84 6.26
N GLY A 310 -2.68 41.35 5.22
CA GLY A 310 -3.14 42.49 4.42
C GLY A 310 -3.66 42.03 3.06
N GLY A 311 -4.91 42.37 2.75
CA GLY A 311 -5.61 41.99 1.51
C GLY A 311 -4.94 42.51 0.25
N GLU A 312 -4.79 41.60 -0.72
CA GLU A 312 -4.28 41.88 -2.06
C GLU A 312 -5.12 42.96 -2.77
N SER A 313 -4.47 43.98 -3.33
CA SER A 313 -5.15 45.10 -3.99
C SER A 313 -5.92 44.63 -5.23
N ILE A 314 -6.98 45.33 -5.60
CA ILE A 314 -7.82 44.95 -6.76
C ILE A 314 -7.00 45.02 -8.06
N GLU A 315 -6.00 45.89 -8.11
CA GLU A 315 -5.05 46.05 -9.22
C GLU A 315 -4.17 44.80 -9.39
N ASP A 316 -3.65 44.26 -8.29
CA ASP A 316 -2.87 43.01 -8.30
C ASP A 316 -3.71 41.82 -8.78
N ARG A 317 -5.01 41.80 -8.45
CA ARG A 317 -5.94 40.76 -8.90
C ARG A 317 -6.22 40.84 -10.40
N LEU A 318 -6.37 42.05 -10.95
CA LEU A 318 -6.53 42.24 -12.40
C LEU A 318 -5.27 41.84 -13.16
N ALA A 319 -4.07 42.13 -12.63
CA ALA A 319 -2.81 41.71 -13.24
C ALA A 319 -2.68 40.17 -13.28
N LYS A 320 -3.08 39.48 -12.20
CA LYS A 320 -3.10 38.01 -12.16
C LYS A 320 -4.10 37.41 -13.14
N LEU A 321 -5.30 37.98 -13.23
CA LEU A 321 -6.33 37.53 -14.19
C LEU A 321 -5.84 37.65 -15.64
N ASN A 322 -5.15 38.74 -15.98
CA ASN A 322 -4.58 38.90 -17.32
C ASN A 322 -3.49 37.85 -17.60
N GLY A 323 -2.62 37.58 -16.61
CA GLY A 323 -1.60 36.53 -16.73
C GLY A 323 -2.17 35.11 -16.85
N LEU A 324 -3.37 34.85 -16.32
CA LEU A 324 -4.06 33.56 -16.48
C LEU A 324 -4.71 33.44 -17.88
N LEU A 325 -5.22 34.54 -18.42
CA LEU A 325 -5.74 34.61 -19.79
C LEU A 325 -4.63 34.40 -20.82
N ASP A 326 -3.48 35.05 -20.64
CA ASP A 326 -2.29 34.90 -21.51
C ASP A 326 -1.75 33.46 -21.51
N LYS A 327 -1.96 32.73 -20.40
CA LYS A 327 -1.60 31.31 -20.26
C LYS A 327 -2.67 30.36 -20.79
N GLY A 328 -3.81 30.87 -21.29
CA GLY A 328 -4.93 30.07 -21.77
C GLY A 328 -5.66 29.26 -20.69
N LEU A 329 -5.45 29.61 -19.42
CA LEU A 329 -6.04 28.89 -18.27
C LEU A 329 -7.48 29.33 -17.96
N ILE A 330 -7.88 30.48 -18.49
CA ILE A 330 -9.25 31.01 -18.40
C ILE A 330 -9.68 31.50 -19.79
N SER A 331 -10.98 31.47 -20.06
CA SER A 331 -11.50 32.01 -21.31
C SER A 331 -11.62 33.54 -21.26
N GLN A 332 -11.68 34.18 -22.42
CA GLN A 332 -11.93 35.61 -22.53
C GLN A 332 -13.22 36.03 -21.80
N ALA A 333 -14.26 35.18 -21.86
CA ALA A 333 -15.54 35.43 -21.21
C ALA A 333 -15.43 35.42 -19.67
N ASP A 334 -14.63 34.52 -19.11
CA ASP A 334 -14.39 34.44 -17.66
C ASP A 334 -13.60 35.65 -17.14
N TYR A 335 -12.61 36.08 -17.94
CA TYR A 335 -11.82 37.29 -17.65
C TYR A 335 -12.69 38.55 -17.66
N ASP A 336 -13.48 38.76 -18.72
CA ASP A 336 -14.32 39.95 -18.86
C ASP A 336 -15.41 40.02 -17.80
N GLY A 337 -16.01 38.88 -17.43
CA GLY A 337 -16.99 38.79 -16.34
C GLY A 337 -16.40 39.16 -14.98
N THR A 338 -15.23 38.59 -14.64
CA THR A 338 -14.57 38.84 -13.35
C THR A 338 -14.03 40.27 -13.26
N LYS A 339 -13.50 40.80 -14.37
CA LYS A 339 -13.05 42.20 -14.47
C LYS A 339 -14.20 43.17 -14.26
N ALA A 340 -15.38 42.91 -14.81
CA ALA A 340 -16.56 43.75 -14.62
C ALA A 340 -17.03 43.77 -13.16
N GLU A 341 -16.99 42.64 -12.46
CA GLU A 341 -17.31 42.58 -11.02
C GLU A 341 -16.29 43.31 -10.14
N LEU A 342 -14.99 43.16 -10.45
CA LEU A 342 -13.93 43.84 -9.72
C LEU A 342 -13.95 45.36 -9.93
N LEU A 343 -14.24 45.82 -11.15
CA LEU A 343 -14.42 47.24 -11.44
C LEU A 343 -15.68 47.83 -10.79
N LYS A 344 -16.79 47.08 -10.73
CA LYS A 344 -17.96 47.50 -9.93
C LYS A 344 -17.60 47.68 -8.46
N LYS A 345 -16.83 46.76 -7.86
CA LYS A 345 -16.37 46.91 -6.47
C LYS A 345 -15.43 48.10 -6.25
N LEU A 346 -14.75 48.58 -7.30
CA LEU A 346 -13.87 49.75 -7.24
C LEU A 346 -14.63 51.07 -7.40
N ILE A 347 -15.68 51.08 -8.22
CA ILE A 347 -16.38 52.31 -8.65
C ILE A 347 -17.73 52.51 -7.92
N GLY A 348 -18.31 51.45 -7.33
CA GLY A 348 -19.62 51.45 -6.67
C GLY A 348 -20.68 50.74 -7.50
#